data_AF-A0A8S2W3F4-F1
#
_entry.id   AF-A0A8S2W3F4-F1
#
_cell.length_a   1.000
_cell.length_b   1.000
_cell.length_c   1.000
_cell.angle_alpha   90.00
_cell.angle_beta   90.00
_cell.angle_gamma   90.00
#
_symmetry.space_group_name_H-M   'P 1'
#
loop_
_entity.id
_entity.type
_entity.pdbx_description
1 polymer ?
#
loop_
_entity_poly.entity_id
_entity_poly.type
_entity_poly.pdbx_seq_one_letter_code
_entity_poly.pdbx_strand_id
1 'polypeptide(L)'
;SASAGVVNSQSTCTRSQPHLSYGDLCDKTDELVDSVFEMPTKCVEQAKEVGKRVVEYVVDHSHLPHWLLDNEFLISGHRPPMPSVKQCFASIFHLHTETVNIWTHLLGTLFFICMAAYFITRPTSEVHIEKKLIFCAFFLGAIICLLCSTLYHTLYCHSPKLSKLFTKLDYCGIAILIIGSIIPLLYYQFYCEFGTKIAYLSVIGLLGIGCIVVSMWDRFSAPEYRVYRALLFVTFGLFGFIPTCHYIFRFGLKHAFT
;
A
#
# COMPACT_ATOMS: atom_id res chain seq x y z
N SER A 1 -13.47 37.36 93.96
CA SER A 1 -14.64 36.88 93.19
C SER A 1 -14.17 35.88 92.16
N ALA A 2 -14.53 34.62 92.35
CA ALA A 2 -14.18 33.49 91.48
C ALA A 2 -15.35 33.16 90.54
N SER A 3 -15.05 32.85 89.27
CA SER A 3 -15.84 32.01 88.34
C SER A 3 -14.99 31.86 87.07
N ALA A 4 -14.41 30.68 86.79
CA ALA A 4 -14.98 29.50 86.12
C ALA A 4 -14.75 29.53 84.60
N GLY A 5 -14.32 28.40 84.04
CA GLY A 5 -14.18 28.23 82.58
C GLY A 5 -13.14 27.19 82.14
N VAL A 6 -13.43 25.92 82.43
CA VAL A 6 -12.78 24.68 81.95
C VAL A 6 -12.60 24.65 80.43
N VAL A 7 -11.45 24.14 79.91
CA VAL A 7 -11.36 23.01 78.94
C VAL A 7 -9.96 22.37 79.02
N ASN A 8 -9.96 21.04 79.05
CA ASN A 8 -8.85 20.11 79.29
C ASN A 8 -8.27 19.57 77.97
N SER A 9 -6.99 19.16 77.99
CA SER A 9 -6.40 17.98 77.32
C SER A 9 -5.04 18.23 76.65
N GLN A 10 -4.01 17.59 77.22
CA GLN A 10 -2.69 17.23 76.69
C GLN A 10 -2.08 16.34 77.79
N SER A 11 -1.36 15.25 77.60
CA SER A 11 -0.76 14.59 76.45
C SER A 11 -0.19 13.26 76.99
N THR A 12 -0.06 12.22 76.17
CA THR A 12 1.10 11.32 76.29
C THR A 12 1.33 10.59 74.96
N CYS A 13 2.57 10.70 74.49
CA CYS A 13 3.07 10.28 73.20
C CYS A 13 3.57 8.83 73.28
N THR A 14 3.14 7.95 72.36
CA THR A 14 3.87 6.73 72.02
C THR A 14 3.86 6.56 70.50
N ARG A 15 5.05 6.54 69.89
CA ARG A 15 5.25 6.32 68.45
C ARG A 15 5.82 4.90 68.28
N SER A 16 4.98 3.93 67.94
CA SER A 16 5.40 2.60 67.51
C SER A 16 5.61 2.60 65.98
N GLN A 17 6.77 2.16 65.52
CA GLN A 17 6.95 1.77 64.12
C GLN A 17 6.27 0.40 63.90
N PRO A 18 5.57 0.18 62.77
CA PRO A 18 5.00 -1.13 62.49
C PRO A 18 6.12 -2.11 62.10
N HIS A 19 6.38 -3.10 62.94
CA HIS A 19 7.12 -4.31 62.58
C HIS A 19 6.25 -5.11 61.61
N LEU A 20 6.55 -5.07 60.31
CA LEU A 20 6.00 -6.02 59.33
C LEU A 20 6.60 -7.41 59.62
N SER A 21 5.74 -8.41 59.82
CA SER A 21 6.18 -9.79 60.05
C SER A 21 6.75 -10.38 58.75
N TYR A 22 7.71 -11.30 58.87
CA TYR A 22 8.29 -12.01 57.72
C TYR A 22 7.21 -12.74 56.87
N GLY A 23 6.13 -13.20 57.52
CA GLY A 23 4.97 -13.78 56.83
C GLY A 23 4.22 -12.76 55.95
N ASP A 24 4.03 -11.52 56.43
CA ASP A 24 3.35 -10.46 55.67
C ASP A 24 4.14 -10.00 54.45
N LEU A 25 5.48 -10.15 54.51
CA LEU A 25 6.38 -9.89 53.39
C LEU A 25 6.31 -11.01 52.35
N CYS A 26 6.18 -12.26 52.80
CA CYS A 26 6.05 -13.44 51.93
C CYS A 26 4.70 -13.42 51.19
N ASP A 27 3.59 -13.16 51.89
CA ASP A 27 2.26 -13.06 51.28
C ASP A 27 2.20 -11.94 50.23
N LYS A 28 2.80 -10.79 50.51
CA LYS A 28 2.90 -9.69 49.53
C LYS A 28 3.82 -10.00 48.36
N THR A 29 4.84 -10.84 48.54
CA THR A 29 5.69 -11.26 47.44
C THR A 29 5.00 -12.30 46.57
N ASP A 30 4.23 -13.22 47.15
CA ASP A 30 3.42 -14.18 46.41
C ASP A 30 2.31 -13.49 45.63
N GLU A 31 1.58 -12.52 46.22
CA GLU A 31 0.60 -11.69 45.49
C GLU A 31 1.25 -10.90 44.34
N LEU A 32 2.45 -10.36 44.55
CA LEU A 32 3.17 -9.63 43.51
C LEU A 32 3.65 -10.58 42.40
N VAL A 33 4.16 -11.77 42.75
CA VAL A 33 4.59 -12.80 41.79
C VAL A 33 3.39 -13.30 40.98
N ASP A 34 2.26 -13.60 41.62
CA ASP A 34 1.02 -14.00 40.96
C ASP A 34 0.51 -12.89 40.02
N SER A 35 0.55 -11.62 40.45
CA SER A 35 0.19 -10.49 39.58
C SER A 35 1.12 -10.34 38.38
N VAL A 36 2.42 -10.61 38.55
CA VAL A 36 3.45 -10.56 37.50
C VAL A 36 3.34 -11.76 36.54
N PHE A 37 2.84 -12.92 36.98
CA PHE A 37 2.55 -14.08 36.12
C PHE A 37 1.17 -13.99 35.43
N GLU A 38 0.19 -13.35 36.07
CA GLU A 38 -1.11 -13.07 35.45
C GLU A 38 -1.00 -12.03 34.32
N MET A 39 -0.14 -11.02 34.47
CA MET A 39 0.05 -9.95 33.47
C MET A 39 0.43 -10.48 32.07
N PRO A 40 1.45 -11.33 31.90
CA PRO A 40 1.79 -11.92 30.61
C PRO A 40 0.70 -12.87 30.10
N THR A 41 -0.03 -13.55 30.99
CA THR A 41 -1.12 -14.45 30.60
C THR A 41 -2.34 -13.69 30.08
N LYS A 42 -2.72 -12.58 30.74
CA LYS A 42 -3.76 -11.65 30.28
C LYS A 42 -3.38 -10.95 28.98
N CYS A 43 -2.12 -10.53 28.82
CA CYS A 43 -1.63 -9.96 27.57
C CYS A 43 -1.62 -10.99 26.42
N VAL A 44 -1.25 -12.24 26.69
CA VAL A 44 -1.27 -13.34 25.71
C VAL A 44 -2.70 -13.73 25.34
N GLU A 45 -3.63 -13.77 26.30
CA GLU A 45 -5.05 -14.02 26.05
C GLU A 45 -5.70 -12.84 25.30
N GLN A 46 -5.37 -11.58 25.63
CA GLN A 46 -5.80 -10.43 24.83
C GLN A 46 -5.16 -10.43 23.44
N ALA A 47 -3.90 -10.81 23.29
CA ALA A 47 -3.26 -10.94 21.98
C ALA A 47 -3.85 -12.11 21.18
N LYS A 48 -4.27 -13.20 21.84
CA LYS A 48 -5.05 -14.29 21.23
C LYS A 48 -6.46 -13.86 20.87
N GLU A 49 -7.11 -13.01 21.66
CA GLU A 49 -8.48 -12.55 21.41
C GLU A 49 -8.50 -11.48 20.31
N VAL A 50 -7.52 -10.57 20.30
CA VAL A 50 -7.23 -9.68 19.18
C VAL A 50 -6.81 -10.50 17.96
N GLY A 51 -5.97 -11.51 18.15
CA GLY A 51 -5.59 -12.48 17.12
C GLY A 51 -6.79 -13.22 16.55
N LYS A 52 -7.72 -13.69 17.39
CA LYS A 52 -8.97 -14.36 16.98
C LYS A 52 -9.90 -13.41 16.22
N ARG A 53 -10.08 -12.16 16.68
CA ARG A 53 -10.86 -11.14 15.95
C ARG A 53 -10.21 -10.75 14.61
N VAL A 54 -8.89 -10.85 14.50
CA VAL A 54 -8.14 -10.63 13.26
C VAL A 54 -8.17 -11.88 12.34
N VAL A 55 -8.25 -13.08 12.91
CA VAL A 55 -8.22 -14.39 12.21
C VAL A 55 -9.61 -14.87 11.77
N GLU A 56 -10.71 -14.30 12.28
CA GLU A 56 -12.08 -14.78 12.00
C GLU A 56 -12.53 -14.64 10.53
N TYR A 57 -11.73 -13.98 9.68
CA TYR A 57 -12.04 -13.70 8.28
C TYR A 57 -11.05 -14.28 7.26
N VAL A 58 -10.17 -15.21 7.65
CA VAL A 58 -9.20 -15.82 6.72
C VAL A 58 -9.33 -17.34 6.60
N VAL A 59 -9.05 -17.86 5.40
CA VAL A 59 -9.15 -19.28 5.03
C VAL A 59 -7.84 -19.78 4.44
N ASP A 60 -7.66 -21.10 4.46
CA ASP A 60 -6.55 -21.77 3.81
C ASP A 60 -6.76 -21.89 2.29
N HIS A 61 -5.66 -21.96 1.55
CA HIS A 61 -5.65 -22.05 0.09
C HIS A 61 -6.50 -23.20 -0.45
N SER A 62 -6.51 -24.35 0.24
CA SER A 62 -7.30 -25.53 -0.14
C SER A 62 -8.82 -25.30 -0.12
N HIS A 63 -9.28 -24.29 0.62
CA HIS A 63 -10.70 -23.96 0.76
C HIS A 63 -11.14 -22.81 -0.16
N LEU A 64 -10.22 -22.24 -0.95
CA LEU A 64 -10.54 -21.19 -1.90
C LEU A 64 -11.21 -21.75 -3.16
N PRO A 65 -12.18 -21.02 -3.73
CA PRO A 65 -12.72 -21.37 -5.03
C PRO A 65 -11.66 -21.16 -6.13
N HIS A 66 -11.78 -21.91 -7.23
CA HIS A 66 -10.78 -21.93 -8.32
C HIS A 66 -10.34 -20.56 -8.87
N TRP A 67 -11.23 -19.56 -8.88
CA TRP A 67 -10.93 -18.22 -9.40
C TRP A 67 -10.11 -17.34 -8.43
N LEU A 68 -9.96 -17.78 -7.16
CA LEU A 68 -9.09 -17.17 -6.16
C LEU A 68 -7.77 -17.94 -5.95
N LEU A 69 -7.61 -19.10 -6.60
CA LEU A 69 -6.39 -19.90 -6.57
C LEU A 69 -5.36 -19.30 -7.55
N ASP A 70 -4.62 -18.28 -7.12
CA ASP A 70 -3.55 -17.69 -7.95
C ASP A 70 -2.16 -18.24 -7.61
N ASN A 71 -1.83 -18.40 -6.32
CA ASN A 71 -0.49 -18.80 -5.89
C ASN A 71 -0.53 -19.92 -4.84
N GLU A 72 -0.14 -21.12 -5.26
CA GLU A 72 -0.09 -22.33 -4.42
C GLU A 72 0.91 -22.25 -3.26
N PHE A 73 1.91 -21.35 -3.34
CA PHE A 73 2.88 -21.14 -2.27
C PHE A 73 2.31 -20.33 -1.10
N LEU A 74 1.16 -19.66 -1.27
CA LEU A 74 0.46 -18.95 -0.19
C LEU A 74 -0.52 -19.91 0.49
N ILE A 75 -0.11 -20.50 1.60
CA ILE A 75 -0.84 -21.63 2.22
C ILE A 75 -2.09 -21.16 3.00
N SER A 76 -2.00 -20.05 3.73
CA SER A 76 -3.05 -19.57 4.64
C SER A 76 -3.20 -18.05 4.62
N GLY A 77 -4.23 -17.52 5.30
CA GLY A 77 -4.42 -16.07 5.45
C GLY A 77 -5.21 -15.41 4.31
N HIS A 78 -5.93 -16.19 3.51
CA HIS A 78 -6.69 -15.69 2.36
C HIS A 78 -8.06 -15.18 2.76
N ARG A 79 -8.55 -14.13 2.11
CA ARG A 79 -9.94 -13.70 2.30
C ARG A 79 -10.90 -14.68 1.59
N PRO A 80 -11.98 -15.13 2.23
CA PRO A 80 -13.03 -15.89 1.57
C PRO A 80 -13.78 -15.01 0.55
N PRO A 81 -14.60 -15.61 -0.33
CA PRO A 81 -15.51 -14.85 -1.18
C PRO A 81 -16.43 -13.94 -0.35
N MET A 82 -16.33 -12.62 -0.57
CA MET A 82 -17.11 -11.60 0.14
C MET A 82 -17.97 -10.81 -0.86
N PRO A 83 -19.22 -11.23 -1.14
CA PRO A 83 -20.10 -10.60 -2.14
C PRO A 83 -20.68 -9.26 -1.66
N SER A 84 -19.91 -8.49 -0.90
CA SER A 84 -20.23 -7.16 -0.42
C SER A 84 -19.02 -6.25 -0.61
N VAL A 85 -19.18 -5.24 -1.46
CA VAL A 85 -18.16 -4.20 -1.68
C VAL A 85 -17.77 -3.54 -0.36
N LYS A 86 -18.73 -3.27 0.53
CA LYS A 86 -18.48 -2.69 1.85
C LYS A 86 -17.55 -3.56 2.70
N GLN A 87 -17.73 -4.88 2.69
CA GLN A 87 -16.85 -5.81 3.41
C GLN A 87 -15.44 -5.83 2.79
N CYS A 88 -15.35 -5.81 1.46
CA CYS A 88 -14.06 -5.73 0.77
C CYS A 88 -13.27 -4.46 1.16
N PHE A 89 -13.92 -3.29 1.19
CA PHE A 89 -13.28 -2.05 1.66
C PHE A 89 -12.97 -2.06 3.16
N ALA A 90 -13.83 -2.64 4.00
CA ALA A 90 -13.53 -2.80 5.42
C ALA A 90 -12.29 -3.69 5.67
N SER A 91 -12.05 -4.67 4.79
CA SER A 91 -10.90 -5.58 4.90
C SER A 91 -9.54 -4.90 4.71
N ILE A 92 -9.47 -3.68 4.17
CA ILE A 92 -8.22 -2.90 4.04
C ILE A 92 -7.50 -2.76 5.38
N PHE A 93 -8.25 -2.67 6.48
CA PHE A 93 -7.72 -2.53 7.84
C PHE A 93 -7.51 -3.87 8.57
N HIS A 94 -7.63 -5.00 7.86
CA HIS A 94 -7.46 -6.34 8.41
C HIS A 94 -6.20 -7.00 7.80
N LEU A 95 -5.63 -7.97 8.51
CA LEU A 95 -4.44 -8.70 8.07
C LEU A 95 -4.84 -9.93 7.25
N HIS A 96 -4.35 -10.01 6.01
CA HIS A 96 -4.55 -11.10 5.07
C HIS A 96 -3.47 -11.06 3.97
N THR A 97 -3.45 -12.05 3.08
CA THR A 97 -2.46 -12.16 1.98
C THR A 97 -2.35 -10.91 1.10
N GLU A 98 -3.47 -10.21 0.88
CA GLU A 98 -3.53 -9.00 0.04
C GLU A 98 -3.21 -7.67 0.78
N THR A 99 -2.95 -7.68 2.10
CA THR A 99 -2.83 -6.42 2.87
C THR A 99 -1.68 -5.55 2.36
N VAL A 100 -0.51 -6.14 2.14
CA VAL A 100 0.66 -5.40 1.64
C VAL A 100 0.40 -4.86 0.23
N ASN A 101 -0.20 -5.67 -0.66
CA ASN A 101 -0.55 -5.24 -2.01
C ASN A 101 -1.49 -4.01 -2.00
N ILE A 102 -2.50 -4.00 -1.12
CA ILE A 102 -3.39 -2.85 -0.98
C ILE A 102 -2.62 -1.62 -0.47
N TRP A 103 -1.89 -1.76 0.63
CA TRP A 103 -1.25 -0.61 1.30
C TRP A 103 -0.09 -0.01 0.50
N THR A 104 0.72 -0.82 -0.19
CA THR A 104 1.82 -0.29 -1.02
C THR A 104 1.29 0.57 -2.16
N HIS A 105 0.26 0.12 -2.87
CA HIS A 105 -0.35 0.86 -3.97
C HIS A 105 -1.20 2.04 -3.48
N LEU A 106 -1.90 1.92 -2.35
CA LEU A 106 -2.68 3.02 -1.78
C LEU A 106 -1.78 4.17 -1.33
N LEU A 107 -0.71 3.87 -0.58
CA LEU A 107 0.26 4.88 -0.15
C LEU A 107 0.98 5.50 -1.34
N GLY A 108 1.33 4.71 -2.35
CA GLY A 108 1.86 5.21 -3.61
C GLY A 108 0.90 6.17 -4.31
N THR A 109 -0.39 5.84 -4.36
CA THR A 109 -1.42 6.71 -4.95
C THR A 109 -1.47 8.06 -4.26
N LEU A 110 -1.51 8.06 -2.91
CA LEU A 110 -1.50 9.30 -2.11
C LEU A 110 -0.22 10.12 -2.35
N PHE A 111 0.93 9.46 -2.39
CA PHE A 111 2.21 10.11 -2.69
C PHE A 111 2.19 10.81 -4.05
N PHE A 112 1.75 10.13 -5.11
CA PHE A 112 1.70 10.74 -6.45
C PHE A 112 0.63 11.84 -6.56
N ILE A 113 -0.49 11.75 -5.85
CA ILE A 113 -1.46 12.85 -5.75
C ILE A 113 -0.83 14.08 -5.10
N CYS A 114 -0.15 13.91 -3.96
CA CYS A 114 0.53 15.01 -3.28
C CYS A 114 1.63 15.63 -4.17
N MET A 115 2.42 14.80 -4.84
CA MET A 115 3.49 15.25 -5.74
C MET A 115 2.92 15.99 -6.96
N ALA A 116 1.83 15.51 -7.55
CA ALA A 116 1.14 16.18 -8.65
C ALA A 116 0.57 17.54 -8.22
N ALA A 117 -0.07 17.62 -7.05
CA ALA A 117 -0.60 18.87 -6.51
C ALA A 117 0.52 19.88 -6.24
N TYR A 118 1.62 19.44 -5.63
CA TYR A 118 2.80 20.28 -5.41
C TYR A 118 3.37 20.80 -6.74
N PHE A 119 3.51 19.93 -7.74
CA PHE A 119 4.10 20.30 -9.03
C PHE A 119 3.22 21.27 -9.83
N ILE A 120 1.90 21.04 -9.87
CA ILE A 120 0.95 21.90 -10.61
C ILE A 120 0.84 23.30 -9.98
N THR A 121 0.96 23.39 -8.65
CA THR A 121 0.87 24.65 -7.89
C THR A 121 2.13 25.51 -7.95
N ARG A 122 3.27 25.01 -8.47
CA ARG A 122 4.47 25.84 -8.66
C ARG A 122 4.18 27.05 -9.56
N PRO A 123 4.68 28.25 -9.26
CA PRO A 123 4.48 29.42 -10.11
C PRO A 123 4.93 29.19 -11.55
N THR A 124 4.22 29.79 -12.52
CA THR A 124 4.59 29.71 -13.95
C THR A 124 5.92 30.39 -14.28
N SER A 125 6.40 31.26 -13.40
CA SER A 125 7.75 31.84 -13.46
C SER A 125 8.85 30.80 -13.22
N GLU A 126 8.54 29.69 -12.54
CA GLU A 126 9.50 28.61 -12.29
C GLU A 126 9.28 27.41 -13.23
N VAL A 127 8.02 27.01 -13.40
CA VAL A 127 7.63 25.88 -14.25
C VAL A 127 6.59 26.37 -15.25
N HIS A 128 7.03 26.56 -16.49
CA HIS A 128 6.14 26.92 -17.58
C HIS A 128 5.05 25.87 -17.82
N ILE A 129 3.93 26.32 -18.39
CA ILE A 129 2.70 25.52 -18.51
C ILE A 129 2.88 24.27 -19.37
N GLU A 130 3.72 24.31 -20.40
CA GLU A 130 4.00 23.17 -21.26
C GLU A 130 4.64 22.03 -20.47
N LYS A 131 5.61 22.34 -19.60
CA LYS A 131 6.27 21.35 -18.74
C LYS A 131 5.27 20.76 -17.75
N LYS A 132 4.33 21.59 -17.25
CA LYS A 132 3.24 21.12 -16.39
C LYS A 132 2.39 20.08 -17.09
N LEU A 133 1.92 20.36 -18.30
CA LEU A 133 1.07 19.43 -19.07
C LEU A 133 1.76 18.10 -19.34
N ILE A 134 3.06 18.13 -19.64
CA ILE A 134 3.87 16.95 -19.95
C ILE A 134 4.01 16.04 -18.73
N PHE A 135 4.38 16.60 -17.57
CA PHE A 135 4.48 15.82 -16.34
C PHE A 135 3.12 15.43 -15.77
N CYS A 136 2.04 16.19 -16.04
CA CYS A 136 0.69 15.77 -15.71
C CYS A 136 0.33 14.43 -16.36
N ALA A 137 0.80 14.13 -17.57
CA ALA A 137 0.58 12.84 -18.20
C ALA A 137 1.22 11.69 -17.39
N PHE A 138 2.44 11.90 -16.89
CA PHE A 138 3.11 10.95 -15.98
C PHE A 138 2.35 10.79 -14.66
N PHE A 139 2.01 11.90 -13.99
CA PHE A 139 1.29 11.86 -12.72
C PHE A 139 -0.07 11.17 -12.84
N LEU A 140 -0.86 11.51 -13.87
CA LEU A 140 -2.15 10.87 -14.12
C LEU A 140 -1.96 9.37 -14.38
N GLY A 141 -0.97 8.98 -15.18
CA GLY A 141 -0.70 7.56 -15.42
C GLY A 141 -0.31 6.79 -14.16
N ALA A 142 0.53 7.37 -13.30
CA ALA A 142 0.89 6.78 -12.01
C ALA A 142 -0.31 6.65 -11.07
N ILE A 143 -1.10 7.71 -10.92
CA ILE A 143 -2.29 7.71 -10.06
C ILE A 143 -3.31 6.68 -10.55
N ILE A 144 -3.60 6.65 -11.85
CA ILE A 144 -4.54 5.68 -12.44
C ILE A 144 -4.03 4.25 -12.22
N CYS A 145 -2.76 3.97 -12.50
CA CYS A 145 -2.17 2.64 -12.33
C CYS A 145 -2.29 2.15 -10.88
N LEU A 146 -1.84 2.96 -9.92
CA LEU A 146 -1.82 2.58 -8.51
C LEU A 146 -3.23 2.50 -7.91
N LEU A 147 -4.15 3.36 -8.36
CA LEU A 147 -5.55 3.30 -7.94
C LEU A 147 -6.25 2.05 -8.49
N CYS A 148 -6.05 1.73 -9.77
CA CYS A 148 -6.58 0.49 -10.36
C CYS A 148 -6.06 -0.75 -9.62
N SER A 149 -4.77 -0.78 -9.29
CA SER A 149 -4.16 -1.87 -8.51
C SER A 149 -4.75 -1.96 -7.10
N THR A 150 -4.86 -0.83 -6.40
CA THR A 150 -5.47 -0.76 -5.06
C THR A 150 -6.91 -1.29 -5.08
N LEU A 151 -7.70 -0.87 -6.07
CA LEU A 151 -9.09 -1.32 -6.23
C LEU A 151 -9.17 -2.80 -6.58
N TYR A 152 -8.27 -3.29 -7.45
CA TYR A 152 -8.18 -4.71 -7.77
C TYR A 152 -7.91 -5.55 -6.53
N HIS A 153 -6.83 -5.28 -5.80
CA HIS A 153 -6.51 -6.04 -4.60
C HIS A 153 -7.58 -5.90 -3.52
N THR A 154 -8.23 -4.74 -3.39
CA THR A 154 -9.35 -4.56 -2.44
C THR A 154 -10.55 -5.43 -2.82
N LEU A 155 -10.96 -5.43 -4.09
CA LEU A 155 -12.17 -6.10 -4.59
C LEU A 155 -11.92 -7.51 -5.12
N TYR A 156 -10.69 -8.01 -5.04
CA TYR A 156 -10.26 -9.30 -5.59
C TYR A 156 -11.10 -10.46 -5.09
N CYS A 157 -11.53 -10.46 -3.83
CA CYS A 157 -12.33 -11.51 -3.22
C CYS A 157 -13.85 -11.35 -3.39
N HIS A 158 -14.34 -10.35 -4.14
CA HIS A 158 -15.77 -10.05 -4.19
C HIS A 158 -16.59 -11.08 -4.98
N SER A 159 -16.30 -11.20 -6.27
CA SER A 159 -16.96 -12.13 -7.18
C SER A 159 -16.09 -12.36 -8.42
N PRO A 160 -16.24 -13.50 -9.13
CA PRO A 160 -15.42 -13.80 -10.31
C PRO A 160 -15.48 -12.70 -11.39
N LYS A 161 -16.67 -12.11 -11.59
CA LYS A 161 -16.88 -11.05 -12.58
C LYS A 161 -16.15 -9.78 -12.20
N LEU A 162 -16.26 -9.35 -10.94
CA LEU A 162 -15.66 -8.10 -10.46
C LEU A 162 -14.13 -8.24 -10.40
N SER A 163 -13.65 -9.37 -9.88
CA SER A 163 -12.23 -9.71 -9.85
C SER A 163 -11.62 -9.64 -11.26
N LYS A 164 -12.21 -10.36 -12.23
CA LYS A 164 -11.74 -10.33 -13.63
C LYS A 164 -11.76 -8.94 -14.25
N LEU A 165 -12.80 -8.14 -13.99
CA LEU A 165 -12.86 -6.77 -14.49
C LEU A 165 -11.72 -5.91 -13.94
N PHE A 166 -11.52 -5.91 -12.61
CA PHE A 166 -10.49 -5.10 -12.00
C PHE A 166 -9.07 -5.60 -12.29
N THR A 167 -8.86 -6.91 -12.48
CA THR A 167 -7.58 -7.43 -13.00
C THR A 167 -7.23 -6.83 -14.35
N LYS A 168 -8.20 -6.71 -15.26
CA LYS A 168 -7.97 -6.09 -16.58
C LYS A 168 -7.66 -4.61 -16.44
N LEU A 169 -8.38 -3.89 -15.58
CA LEU A 169 -8.14 -2.47 -15.34
C LEU A 169 -6.75 -2.23 -14.73
N ASP A 170 -6.30 -3.10 -13.83
CA ASP A 170 -4.95 -3.07 -13.26
C ASP A 170 -3.87 -3.22 -14.35
N TYR A 171 -4.04 -4.18 -15.26
CA TYR A 171 -3.13 -4.36 -16.40
C TYR A 171 -3.14 -3.16 -17.36
N CYS A 172 -4.31 -2.58 -17.65
CA CYS A 172 -4.42 -1.34 -18.41
C CYS A 172 -3.69 -0.18 -17.69
N GLY A 173 -3.77 -0.13 -16.37
CA GLY A 173 -3.05 0.83 -15.53
C GLY A 173 -1.54 0.79 -15.77
N ILE A 174 -0.94 -0.40 -15.82
CA ILE A 174 0.50 -0.58 -16.11
C ILE A 174 0.86 0.03 -17.48
N ALA A 175 0.06 -0.25 -18.52
CA ALA A 175 0.30 0.32 -19.84
C ALA A 175 0.21 1.85 -19.85
N ILE A 176 -0.82 2.42 -19.18
CA ILE A 176 -1.01 3.87 -19.08
C ILE A 176 0.17 4.53 -18.34
N LEU A 177 0.66 3.92 -17.25
CA LEU A 177 1.84 4.41 -16.53
C LEU A 177 3.09 4.39 -17.41
N ILE A 178 3.34 3.32 -18.16
CA ILE A 178 4.50 3.24 -19.07
C ILE A 178 4.44 4.37 -20.10
N ILE A 179 3.30 4.55 -20.78
CA ILE A 179 3.11 5.65 -21.75
C ILE A 179 3.35 7.01 -21.05
N GLY A 180 2.70 7.23 -19.91
CA GLY A 180 2.81 8.46 -19.12
C GLY A 180 4.25 8.79 -18.73
N SER A 181 5.04 7.79 -18.36
CA SER A 181 6.45 7.94 -17.96
C SER A 181 7.39 8.25 -19.12
N ILE A 182 7.09 7.75 -20.33
CA ILE A 182 7.92 7.93 -21.52
C ILE A 182 7.68 9.30 -22.17
N ILE A 183 6.50 9.91 -22.00
CA ILE A 183 6.17 11.24 -22.53
C ILE A 183 7.18 12.34 -22.10
N PRO A 184 7.43 12.57 -20.79
CA PRO A 184 8.43 13.57 -20.35
C PRO A 184 9.83 13.21 -20.83
N LEU A 185 10.22 11.93 -20.79
CA LEU A 185 11.52 11.47 -21.27
C LEU A 185 11.75 11.88 -22.72
N LEU A 186 10.84 11.52 -23.63
CA LEU A 186 10.93 11.86 -25.05
C LEU A 186 10.85 13.36 -25.30
N TYR A 187 10.08 14.09 -24.51
CA TYR A 187 9.98 15.55 -24.64
C TYR A 187 11.32 16.24 -24.42
N TYR A 188 12.02 15.91 -23.34
CA TYR A 188 13.31 16.53 -23.03
C TYR A 188 14.43 16.00 -23.93
N GLN A 189 14.42 14.71 -24.21
CA GLN A 189 15.43 14.07 -25.04
C GLN A 189 15.40 14.59 -26.48
N PHE A 190 14.21 14.77 -27.07
CA PHE A 190 14.08 15.31 -28.42
C PHE A 190 13.44 16.72 -28.38
N TYR A 191 13.88 17.55 -27.43
CA TYR A 191 13.33 18.90 -27.24
C TYR A 191 13.36 19.72 -28.54
N CYS A 192 14.54 19.77 -29.18
CA CYS A 192 14.78 20.51 -30.42
C CYS A 192 14.38 19.74 -31.70
N GLU A 193 14.11 18.44 -31.60
CA GLU A 193 13.88 17.54 -32.76
C GLU A 193 12.40 17.14 -32.85
N PHE A 194 11.55 18.05 -33.32
CA PHE A 194 10.09 17.85 -33.33
C PHE A 194 9.65 16.58 -34.07
N GLY A 195 10.17 16.32 -35.27
CA GLY A 195 9.80 15.14 -36.06
C GLY A 195 10.11 13.82 -35.35
N THR A 196 11.32 13.71 -34.79
CA THR A 196 11.76 12.51 -34.04
C THR A 196 10.93 12.32 -32.77
N LYS A 197 10.66 13.41 -32.04
CA LYS A 197 9.82 13.40 -30.84
C LYS A 197 8.42 12.87 -31.14
N ILE A 198 7.75 13.42 -32.15
CA ILE A 198 6.39 12.99 -32.52
C ILE A 198 6.39 11.54 -33.00
N ALA A 199 7.38 11.12 -33.80
CA ALA A 199 7.47 9.74 -34.27
C ALA A 199 7.53 8.74 -33.10
N TYR A 200 8.40 8.96 -32.11
CA TYR A 200 8.48 8.09 -30.93
C TYR A 200 7.23 8.16 -30.05
N LEU A 201 6.63 9.34 -29.88
CA LEU A 201 5.36 9.49 -29.16
C LEU A 201 4.21 8.74 -29.84
N SER A 202 4.16 8.74 -31.18
CA SER A 202 3.19 7.96 -31.93
C SER A 202 3.43 6.45 -31.77
N VAL A 203 4.67 5.99 -31.85
CA VAL A 203 5.00 4.57 -31.69
C VAL A 203 4.64 4.08 -30.27
N ILE A 204 5.01 4.81 -29.22
CA ILE A 204 4.67 4.41 -27.84
C ILE A 204 3.16 4.42 -27.61
N GLY A 205 2.44 5.38 -28.21
CA GLY A 205 0.98 5.41 -28.17
C GLY A 205 0.35 4.18 -28.83
N LEU A 206 0.81 3.79 -30.02
CA LEU A 206 0.32 2.61 -30.74
C LEU A 206 0.64 1.31 -30.00
N LEU A 207 1.87 1.15 -29.52
CA LEU A 207 2.27 0.00 -28.72
C LEU A 207 1.47 -0.09 -27.42
N GLY A 208 1.23 1.05 -26.78
CA GLY A 208 0.41 1.17 -25.58
C GLY A 208 -1.05 0.77 -25.79
N ILE A 209 -1.67 1.23 -26.89
CA ILE A 209 -3.01 0.79 -27.30
C ILE A 209 -3.02 -0.72 -27.53
N GLY A 210 -2.02 -1.26 -28.21
CA GLY A 210 -1.86 -2.71 -28.39
C GLY A 210 -1.80 -3.46 -27.06
N CYS A 211 -1.01 -2.98 -26.10
CA CYS A 211 -0.92 -3.57 -24.76
C CYS A 211 -2.25 -3.51 -24.00
N ILE A 212 -3.00 -2.41 -24.11
CA ILE A 212 -4.33 -2.27 -23.51
C ILE A 212 -5.31 -3.27 -24.14
N VAL A 213 -5.32 -3.40 -25.46
CA VAL A 213 -6.19 -4.36 -26.18
C VAL A 213 -5.88 -5.79 -25.75
N VAL A 214 -4.60 -6.18 -25.69
CA VAL A 214 -4.18 -7.50 -25.20
C VAL A 214 -4.58 -7.70 -23.73
N SER A 215 -4.44 -6.66 -22.89
CA SER A 215 -4.81 -6.70 -21.47
C SER A 215 -6.31 -6.90 -21.25
N MET A 216 -7.14 -6.43 -22.19
CA MET A 216 -8.59 -6.62 -22.15
C MET A 216 -9.04 -8.03 -22.57
N TRP A 217 -8.14 -8.85 -23.11
CA TRP A 217 -8.44 -10.21 -23.54
C TRP A 217 -8.61 -11.16 -22.36
N ASP A 218 -9.74 -11.87 -22.35
CA ASP A 218 -10.13 -12.80 -21.27
C ASP A 218 -9.11 -13.91 -20.97
N ARG A 219 -8.38 -14.39 -21.98
CA ARG A 219 -7.36 -15.43 -21.80
C ARG A 219 -6.10 -14.88 -21.13
N PHE A 220 -5.75 -13.64 -21.43
CA PHE A 220 -4.56 -12.99 -20.91
C PHE A 220 -4.61 -12.79 -19.39
N SER A 221 -5.81 -12.67 -18.80
CA SER A 221 -6.02 -12.60 -17.35
C SER A 221 -5.91 -13.94 -16.62
N ALA A 222 -5.82 -15.06 -17.34
CA ALA A 222 -5.76 -16.38 -16.70
C ALA A 222 -4.37 -16.64 -16.08
N PRO A 223 -4.25 -17.43 -15.00
CA PRO A 223 -2.99 -17.66 -14.29
C PRO A 223 -1.86 -18.21 -15.19
N GLU A 224 -2.20 -19.01 -16.20
CA GLU A 224 -1.25 -19.64 -17.12
C GLU A 224 -0.46 -18.61 -17.95
N TYR A 225 -1.00 -17.40 -18.10
CA TYR A 225 -0.37 -16.32 -18.88
C TYR A 225 0.54 -15.41 -18.06
N ARG A 226 0.77 -15.68 -16.76
CA ARG A 226 1.56 -14.82 -15.87
C ARG A 226 2.92 -14.41 -16.45
N VAL A 227 3.66 -15.36 -17.04
CA VAL A 227 4.97 -15.08 -17.67
C VAL A 227 4.82 -14.21 -18.91
N TYR A 228 3.82 -14.48 -19.76
CA TYR A 228 3.54 -13.67 -20.95
C TYR A 228 3.14 -12.24 -20.61
N ARG A 229 2.39 -12.03 -19.52
CA ARG A 229 2.08 -10.68 -19.01
C ARG A 229 3.36 -9.94 -18.62
N ALA A 230 4.22 -10.58 -17.84
CA ALA A 230 5.50 -10.01 -17.43
C ALA A 230 6.36 -9.64 -18.66
N LEU A 231 6.50 -10.57 -19.62
CA LEU A 231 7.25 -10.33 -20.85
C LEU A 231 6.68 -9.17 -21.66
N LEU A 232 5.35 -9.06 -21.79
CA LEU A 232 4.71 -7.97 -22.52
C LEU A 232 5.07 -6.61 -21.92
N PHE A 233 4.84 -6.43 -20.62
CA PHE A 233 5.05 -5.13 -19.97
C PHE A 233 6.54 -4.79 -19.79
N VAL A 234 7.39 -5.79 -19.52
CA VAL A 234 8.85 -5.58 -19.47
C VAL A 234 9.35 -5.15 -20.84
N THR A 235 8.99 -5.85 -21.91
CA THR A 235 9.40 -5.48 -23.28
C THR A 235 8.88 -4.10 -23.67
N PHE A 236 7.63 -3.78 -23.30
CA PHE A 236 7.04 -2.47 -23.55
C PHE A 236 7.77 -1.35 -22.81
N GLY A 237 8.14 -1.56 -21.54
CA GLY A 237 8.97 -0.61 -20.78
C GLY A 237 10.39 -0.47 -21.35
N LEU A 238 11.00 -1.59 -21.77
CA LEU A 238 12.32 -1.61 -22.40
C LEU A 238 12.37 -0.88 -23.74
N PHE A 239 11.22 -0.62 -24.38
CA PHE A 239 11.16 0.22 -25.58
C PHE A 239 11.80 1.60 -25.35
N GLY A 240 11.76 2.14 -24.12
CA GLY A 240 12.41 3.40 -23.75
C GLY A 240 13.93 3.43 -23.97
N PHE A 241 14.60 2.27 -24.07
CA PHE A 241 16.03 2.21 -24.41
C PHE A 241 16.31 2.54 -25.87
N ILE A 242 15.39 2.26 -26.79
CA ILE A 242 15.56 2.53 -28.23
C ILE A 242 15.73 4.04 -28.51
N PRO A 243 14.82 4.94 -28.08
CA PRO A 243 15.02 6.37 -28.26
C PRO A 243 16.29 6.85 -27.54
N THR A 244 16.58 6.32 -26.35
CA THR A 244 17.82 6.58 -25.58
C THR A 244 19.07 6.29 -26.42
N CYS A 245 19.15 5.11 -27.02
CA CYS A 245 20.26 4.74 -27.90
C CYS A 245 20.33 5.66 -29.12
N HIS A 246 19.20 5.94 -29.79
CA HIS A 246 19.17 6.86 -30.94
C HIS A 246 19.69 8.25 -30.56
N TYR A 247 19.27 8.79 -29.42
CA TYR A 247 19.76 10.09 -28.94
C TYR A 247 21.27 10.06 -28.68
N ILE A 248 21.79 9.03 -28.02
CA ILE A 248 23.24 8.87 -27.77
C ILE A 248 24.01 8.79 -29.08
N PHE A 249 23.52 8.05 -30.08
CA PHE A 249 24.17 7.95 -31.39
C PHE A 249 24.19 9.29 -32.14
N ARG A 250 23.15 10.12 -31.98
CA ARG A 250 23.02 11.39 -32.70
C ARG A 250 23.76 12.56 -32.03
N PHE A 251 23.74 12.64 -30.71
CA PHE A 251 24.27 13.78 -29.94
C PHE A 251 25.51 13.46 -29.11
N GLY A 252 25.90 12.18 -29.08
CA GLY A 252 27.03 11.69 -28.30
C GLY A 252 26.70 11.46 -26.83
N LEU A 253 27.49 10.59 -26.18
CA LEU A 253 27.26 10.17 -24.79
C LEU A 253 27.37 11.33 -23.79
N LYS A 254 28.22 12.33 -24.06
CA LYS A 254 28.41 13.49 -23.16
C LYS A 254 27.11 14.29 -23.02
N HIS A 255 26.43 14.61 -24.10
CA HIS A 255 25.15 15.35 -24.04
C HIS A 255 24.00 14.56 -23.39
N ALA A 256 24.12 13.24 -23.27
CA ALA A 256 23.09 12.41 -22.62
C ALA A 256 23.17 12.40 -21.09
N PHE A 257 24.33 12.74 -20.51
CA PHE A 257 24.59 12.68 -19.06
C PHE A 257 25.04 14.01 -18.45
N THR A 258 25.05 15.11 -19.21
CA THR A 258 25.29 16.48 -18.71
C THR A 258 24.01 17.28 -18.80
#